data_AF-A0A3N9V4Y4-F1
#
_entry.id   AF-A0A3N9V4Y4-F1
#
_cell.length_a   1.000
_cell.length_b   1.000
_cell.length_c   1.000
_cell.angle_alpha   90.00
_cell.angle_beta   90.00
_cell.angle_gamma   90.00
#
_symmetry.space_group_name_H-M   'P 1'
#
loop_
_entity.id
_entity.type
_entity.pdbx_description
1 polymer ?
#
loop_
_entity_poly.entity_id
_entity_poly.type
_entity_poly.pdbx_seq_one_letter_code
_entity_poly.pdbx_strand_id
1 'polypeptide(L)'
;MRITRTTACLLTAGLAATLSLSANAAARNAITIVGSSTVYPFSATVAEQFGKGGQFKTPKVESTGTGGGIKLFCGGIGPQYPDIANASRAMKKSEFDACQKAGVKEIVEFKIGFDGIVVAQSSKSTSKLELTRKDLFLALAKQVPDPAKPEGGALVANPYKTWNEVNPALPKTKIEVLGPPPTSGTRDAFAELALEGGCQEIPWIKAKKATDEAWFKSTCMTVREDGAYVEAGENDNLIVQKLEANPDAAGVFGYSYLALNEDKLKAAPVDGQAPTYEAI
;
A
#
# COMPACT_ATOMS: atom_id res chain seq x y z
N MET A 1 -23.31 -94.98 21.20
CA MET A 1 -21.84 -94.83 21.36
C MET A 1 -21.52 -93.41 20.93
N ARG A 2 -21.08 -92.42 21.72
CA ARG A 2 -20.54 -92.19 23.08
C ARG A 2 -20.99 -90.73 23.44
N ILE A 3 -21.58 -90.45 24.61
CA ILE A 3 -20.93 -89.86 25.82
C ILE A 3 -20.31 -88.47 25.49
N THR A 4 -20.55 -87.31 26.12
CA THR A 4 -21.29 -86.83 27.30
C THR A 4 -21.11 -85.29 27.38
N ARG A 5 -22.04 -84.62 28.09
CA ARG A 5 -21.87 -83.51 29.07
C ARG A 5 -21.29 -82.12 28.71
N THR A 6 -21.98 -81.13 29.31
CA THR A 6 -21.50 -79.86 29.95
C THR A 6 -21.00 -78.76 28.99
N THR A 7 -21.22 -77.46 29.19
CA THR A 7 -21.29 -76.66 30.43
C THR A 7 -21.80 -75.24 30.13
N ALA A 8 -22.45 -74.63 31.12
CA ALA A 8 -22.37 -73.24 31.58
C ALA A 8 -22.44 -72.06 30.58
N CYS A 9 -23.52 -71.31 30.75
CA CYS A 9 -23.73 -69.93 30.34
C CYS A 9 -22.77 -68.99 31.10
N LEU A 10 -22.01 -68.17 30.38
CA LEU A 10 -21.26 -67.03 30.92
C LEU A 10 -21.65 -65.80 30.09
N LEU A 11 -22.47 -64.94 30.70
CA LEU A 11 -22.77 -63.60 30.23
C LEU A 11 -21.52 -62.72 30.43
N THR A 12 -20.89 -62.31 29.35
CA THR A 12 -19.94 -61.19 29.33
C THR A 12 -20.66 -59.93 28.86
N ALA A 13 -20.81 -58.97 29.78
CA ALA A 13 -21.29 -57.63 29.50
C ALA A 13 -20.22 -56.85 28.72
N GLY A 14 -20.50 -56.52 27.45
CA GLY A 14 -19.68 -55.64 26.64
C GLY A 14 -20.06 -54.18 26.86
N LEU A 15 -19.26 -53.45 27.63
CA LEU A 15 -19.34 -52.00 27.76
C LEU A 15 -18.55 -51.37 26.59
N ALA A 16 -19.25 -51.01 25.51
CA ALA A 16 -18.66 -50.25 24.41
C ALA A 16 -18.54 -48.77 24.82
N ALA A 17 -17.37 -48.38 25.32
CA ALA A 17 -17.02 -46.98 25.53
C ALA A 17 -16.78 -46.32 24.15
N THR A 18 -17.80 -45.62 23.62
CA THR A 18 -17.61 -44.68 22.52
C THR A 18 -16.80 -43.50 23.03
N LEU A 19 -15.48 -43.51 22.79
CA LEU A 19 -14.67 -42.30 22.89
C LEU A 19 -15.11 -41.34 21.78
N SER A 20 -15.96 -40.39 22.12
CA SER A 20 -16.15 -39.18 21.33
C SER A 20 -14.82 -38.42 21.32
N LEU A 21 -14.02 -38.59 20.27
CA LEU A 21 -12.91 -37.67 20.00
C LEU A 21 -13.52 -36.31 19.63
N SER A 22 -13.70 -35.46 20.63
CA SER A 22 -13.86 -34.03 20.43
C SER A 22 -12.57 -33.51 19.79
N ALA A 23 -12.56 -33.41 18.45
CA ALA A 23 -11.56 -32.62 17.76
C ALA A 23 -11.75 -31.17 18.25
N ASN A 24 -10.94 -30.74 19.21
CA ASN A 24 -10.82 -29.34 19.58
C ASN A 24 -10.30 -28.61 18.34
N ALA A 25 -11.22 -28.08 17.53
CA ALA A 25 -10.89 -27.07 16.54
C ALA A 25 -10.27 -25.91 17.31
N ALA A 26 -8.96 -25.76 17.23
CA ALA A 26 -8.25 -24.65 17.83
C ALA A 26 -8.68 -23.37 17.09
N ALA A 27 -9.78 -22.78 17.53
CA ALA A 27 -10.23 -21.49 17.05
C ALA A 27 -9.11 -20.48 17.33
N ARG A 28 -8.73 -19.71 16.31
CA ARG A 28 -7.77 -18.62 16.54
C ARG A 28 -8.35 -17.64 17.55
N ASN A 29 -7.48 -17.20 18.46
CA ASN A 29 -7.87 -16.37 19.59
C ASN A 29 -7.81 -14.86 19.31
N ALA A 30 -7.50 -14.43 18.09
CA ALA A 30 -7.44 -13.02 17.71
C ALA A 30 -7.72 -12.85 16.21
N ILE A 31 -8.34 -11.73 15.85
CA ILE A 31 -8.53 -11.29 14.46
C ILE A 31 -7.16 -10.99 13.85
N THR A 32 -6.96 -11.40 12.62
CA THR A 32 -5.75 -11.16 11.83
C THR A 32 -6.07 -10.30 10.62
N ILE A 33 -5.32 -9.21 10.47
CA ILE A 33 -5.50 -8.19 9.44
C ILE A 33 -4.19 -8.08 8.68
N VAL A 34 -4.26 -8.15 7.36
CA VAL A 34 -3.11 -7.94 6.48
C VAL A 34 -3.44 -6.90 5.42
N GLY A 35 -2.42 -6.23 4.88
CA GLY A 35 -2.56 -5.55 3.60
C GLY A 35 -1.80 -4.24 3.52
N SER A 36 -2.49 -3.20 3.07
CA SER A 36 -1.90 -1.92 2.69
C SER A 36 -0.98 -1.32 3.76
N SER A 37 0.21 -0.92 3.33
CA SER A 37 1.16 -0.09 4.08
C SER A 37 0.56 1.26 4.46
N THR A 38 -0.25 1.87 3.60
CA THR A 38 -0.83 3.18 3.87
C THR A 38 -1.99 3.12 4.86
N VAL A 39 -2.71 1.99 4.91
CA VAL A 39 -3.84 1.77 5.85
C VAL A 39 -3.37 1.13 7.18
N TYR A 40 -2.12 0.64 7.22
CA TYR A 40 -1.55 -0.04 8.37
C TYR A 40 -1.57 0.80 9.66
N PRO A 41 -1.09 2.07 9.68
CA PRO A 41 -1.06 2.86 10.92
C PRO A 41 -2.46 3.09 11.51
N PHE A 42 -3.46 3.32 10.66
CA PHE A 42 -4.86 3.47 11.07
C PHE A 42 -5.40 2.15 11.65
N SER A 43 -5.20 1.04 10.93
CA SER A 43 -5.69 -0.28 11.33
C SER A 43 -5.04 -0.75 12.63
N ALA A 44 -3.74 -0.50 12.82
CA ALA A 44 -3.02 -0.80 14.05
C ALA A 44 -3.59 -0.02 15.23
N THR A 45 -3.84 1.28 15.06
CA THR A 45 -4.44 2.12 16.10
C THR A 45 -5.84 1.63 16.49
N VAL A 46 -6.70 1.32 15.50
CA VAL A 46 -8.04 0.77 15.75
C VAL A 46 -7.97 -0.59 16.47
N ALA A 47 -7.06 -1.46 16.05
CA ALA A 47 -6.84 -2.76 16.68
C ALA A 47 -6.42 -2.61 18.15
N GLU A 48 -5.49 -1.71 18.45
CA GLU A 48 -5.08 -1.42 19.83
C GLU A 48 -6.24 -0.90 20.68
N GLN A 49 -7.04 0.03 20.17
CA GLN A 49 -8.19 0.56 20.90
C GLN A 49 -9.27 -0.51 21.13
N PHE A 50 -9.52 -1.36 20.13
CA PHE A 50 -10.45 -2.49 20.26
C PHE A 50 -10.01 -3.48 21.35
N GLY A 51 -8.71 -3.80 21.42
CA GLY A 51 -8.17 -4.69 22.45
C GLY A 51 -8.18 -4.09 23.86
N LYS A 52 -8.01 -2.76 23.99
CA LYS A 52 -8.04 -2.05 25.29
C LYS A 52 -9.37 -2.19 26.03
N GLY A 53 -10.48 -2.43 25.32
CA GLY A 53 -11.80 -2.65 25.92
C GLY A 53 -11.91 -3.94 26.75
N GLY A 54 -10.92 -4.83 26.71
CA GLY A 54 -10.82 -6.02 27.57
C GLY A 54 -11.74 -7.20 27.21
N GLN A 55 -12.75 -6.99 26.37
CA GLN A 55 -13.68 -8.04 25.92
C GLN A 55 -13.08 -8.94 24.82
N PHE A 56 -12.20 -8.39 23.98
CA PHE A 56 -11.58 -9.08 22.86
C PHE A 56 -10.07 -8.94 22.91
N LYS A 57 -9.34 -9.93 22.36
CA LYS A 57 -7.89 -9.78 22.19
C LYS A 57 -7.59 -8.76 21.11
N THR A 58 -6.50 -8.01 21.28
CA THR A 58 -5.97 -7.09 20.27
C THR A 58 -5.75 -7.82 18.95
N PRO A 59 -6.38 -7.37 17.85
CA PRO A 59 -6.14 -7.89 16.51
C PRO A 59 -4.66 -7.76 16.13
N LYS A 60 -4.14 -8.73 15.37
CA LYS A 60 -2.80 -8.64 14.79
C LYS A 60 -2.91 -7.96 13.42
N VAL A 61 -2.14 -6.91 13.22
CA VAL A 61 -2.11 -6.18 11.95
C VAL A 61 -0.72 -6.31 11.34
N GLU A 62 -0.63 -6.70 10.07
CA GLU A 62 0.63 -6.86 9.35
C GLU A 62 0.59 -6.09 8.02
N SER A 63 1.63 -5.28 7.78
CA SER A 63 1.81 -4.58 6.51
C SER A 63 2.42 -5.53 5.48
N THR A 64 1.68 -5.83 4.42
CA THR A 64 2.07 -6.76 3.33
C THR A 64 1.86 -6.16 1.94
N GLY A 65 1.41 -4.90 1.87
CA GLY A 65 0.94 -4.23 0.65
C GLY A 65 -0.44 -4.72 0.22
N THR A 66 -1.25 -3.88 -0.42
CA THR A 66 -2.64 -4.22 -0.77
C THR A 66 -2.76 -5.52 -1.58
N GLY A 67 -1.92 -5.69 -2.61
CA GLY A 67 -1.93 -6.91 -3.43
C GLY A 67 -1.46 -8.16 -2.66
N GLY A 68 -0.43 -8.02 -1.82
CA GLY A 68 0.07 -9.11 -0.98
C GLY A 68 -0.96 -9.54 0.06
N GLY A 69 -1.58 -8.58 0.74
CA GLY A 69 -2.62 -8.83 1.73
C GLY A 69 -3.86 -9.49 1.14
N ILE A 70 -4.35 -8.99 0.00
CA ILE A 70 -5.47 -9.64 -0.72
C ILE A 70 -5.09 -11.06 -1.14
N LYS A 71 -3.87 -11.30 -1.63
CA LYS A 71 -3.41 -12.64 -1.97
C LYS A 71 -3.39 -13.59 -0.76
N LEU A 72 -2.95 -13.12 0.40
CA LEU A 72 -2.94 -13.89 1.64
C LEU A 72 -4.36 -14.19 2.13
N PHE A 73 -5.22 -13.17 2.17
CA PHE A 73 -6.65 -13.29 2.52
C PHE A 73 -7.38 -14.28 1.60
N CYS A 74 -7.13 -14.18 0.29
CA CYS A 74 -7.71 -15.07 -0.71
C CYS A 74 -7.01 -16.43 -0.81
N GLY A 75 -6.14 -16.78 0.14
CA GLY A 75 -5.54 -18.10 0.24
C GLY A 75 -6.52 -19.20 0.66
N GLY A 76 -7.65 -18.84 1.29
CA GLY A 76 -8.69 -19.76 1.69
C GLY A 76 -9.45 -19.30 2.95
N ILE A 77 -10.28 -20.18 3.49
CA ILE A 77 -11.00 -19.97 4.77
C ILE A 77 -10.38 -20.86 5.83
N GLY A 78 -10.16 -20.30 7.02
CA GLY A 78 -9.70 -21.07 8.18
C GLY A 78 -8.71 -20.31 9.05
N PRO A 79 -8.33 -20.91 10.19
CA PRO A 79 -7.46 -20.29 11.20
C PRO A 79 -6.02 -20.00 10.74
N GLN A 80 -5.65 -20.32 9.50
CA GLN A 80 -4.34 -20.00 8.93
C GLN A 80 -4.37 -18.79 7.97
N TYR A 81 -5.54 -18.36 7.50
CA TYR A 81 -5.68 -17.26 6.53
C TYR A 81 -6.11 -15.97 7.21
N PRO A 82 -5.72 -14.78 6.76
CA PRO A 82 -6.18 -13.53 7.35
C PRO A 82 -7.71 -13.39 7.39
N ASP A 83 -8.24 -12.73 8.40
CA ASP A 83 -9.68 -12.49 8.53
C ASP A 83 -10.12 -11.20 7.81
N ILE A 84 -9.22 -10.22 7.70
CA ILE A 84 -9.46 -8.93 7.02
C ILE A 84 -8.28 -8.61 6.11
N ALA A 85 -8.57 -8.20 4.87
CA ALA A 85 -7.62 -7.54 3.97
C ALA A 85 -7.90 -6.03 3.95
N ASN A 86 -7.04 -5.23 4.59
CA ASN A 86 -7.11 -3.77 4.41
C ASN A 86 -6.43 -3.38 3.09
N ALA A 87 -6.94 -2.34 2.44
CA ALA A 87 -6.55 -2.03 1.08
C ALA A 87 -6.60 -0.52 0.83
N SER A 88 -5.59 0.00 0.12
CA SER A 88 -5.54 1.39 -0.37
C SER A 88 -6.19 1.57 -1.74
N ARG A 89 -6.71 0.48 -2.32
CA ARG A 89 -7.45 0.47 -3.59
C ARG A 89 -8.48 -0.65 -3.56
N ALA A 90 -9.48 -0.55 -4.43
CA ALA A 90 -10.43 -1.63 -4.64
C ALA A 90 -9.73 -2.94 -5.06
N MET A 91 -10.34 -4.07 -4.71
CA MET A 91 -9.91 -5.39 -5.16
C MET A 91 -10.09 -5.49 -6.68
N LYS A 92 -9.06 -5.96 -7.39
CA LYS A 92 -9.15 -6.17 -8.84
C LYS A 92 -10.07 -7.36 -9.12
N LYS A 93 -10.76 -7.36 -10.26
CA LYS A 93 -11.57 -8.51 -10.69
C LYS A 93 -10.80 -9.83 -10.66
N SER A 94 -9.54 -9.82 -11.13
CA SER A 94 -8.68 -11.01 -11.11
C SER A 94 -8.35 -11.50 -9.70
N GLU A 95 -8.24 -10.59 -8.73
CA GLU A 95 -8.02 -10.94 -7.32
C GLU A 95 -9.30 -11.54 -6.74
N PHE A 96 -10.45 -10.89 -6.94
CA PHE A 96 -11.75 -11.40 -6.51
C PHE A 96 -12.03 -12.80 -7.06
N ASP A 97 -11.83 -13.00 -8.36
CA ASP A 97 -12.02 -14.30 -9.01
C ASP A 97 -11.07 -15.37 -8.43
N ALA A 98 -9.88 -15.00 -7.95
CA ALA A 98 -8.98 -15.90 -7.25
C ALA A 98 -9.51 -16.28 -5.84
N CYS A 99 -10.06 -15.32 -5.10
CA CYS A 99 -10.71 -15.56 -3.80
C CYS A 99 -11.88 -16.54 -3.95
N GLN A 100 -12.73 -16.33 -4.96
CA GLN A 100 -13.86 -17.21 -5.25
C GLN A 100 -13.40 -18.65 -5.52
N LYS A 101 -12.32 -18.83 -6.30
CA LYS A 101 -11.71 -20.15 -6.57
C LYS A 101 -11.13 -20.79 -5.32
N ALA A 102 -10.59 -20.01 -4.40
CA ALA A 102 -10.07 -20.47 -3.11
C ALA A 102 -11.17 -20.73 -2.06
N GLY A 103 -12.45 -20.54 -2.41
CA GLY A 103 -13.59 -20.77 -1.52
C GLY A 103 -13.95 -19.57 -0.64
N VAL A 104 -13.24 -18.45 -0.74
CA VAL A 104 -13.57 -17.19 -0.06
C VAL A 104 -14.68 -16.49 -0.84
N LYS A 105 -15.91 -16.94 -0.64
CA LYS A 105 -17.08 -16.53 -1.44
C LYS A 105 -17.78 -15.29 -0.93
N GLU A 106 -17.90 -15.17 0.39
CA GLU A 106 -18.64 -14.10 1.07
C GLU A 106 -17.70 -12.96 1.48
N ILE A 107 -17.27 -12.20 0.49
CA ILE A 107 -16.42 -11.02 0.71
C ILE A 107 -17.33 -9.80 0.88
N VAL A 108 -17.16 -9.11 2.01
CA VAL A 108 -17.83 -7.83 2.26
C VAL A 108 -16.79 -6.72 2.18
N GLU A 109 -17.04 -5.75 1.31
CA GLU A 109 -16.19 -4.55 1.19
C GLU A 109 -16.76 -3.42 2.05
N PHE A 110 -15.91 -2.85 2.91
CA PHE A 110 -16.22 -1.68 3.72
C PHE A 110 -15.30 -0.53 3.33
N LYS A 111 -15.86 0.54 2.77
CA LYS A 111 -15.13 1.78 2.52
C LYS A 111 -15.02 2.56 3.83
N ILE A 112 -13.80 2.73 4.33
CA ILE A 112 -13.53 3.42 5.60
C ILE A 112 -13.12 4.89 5.42
N GLY A 113 -12.82 5.31 4.19
CA GLY A 113 -12.41 6.66 3.88
C GLY A 113 -11.95 6.80 2.43
N PHE A 114 -11.62 8.03 2.08
CA PHE A 114 -10.95 8.41 0.86
C PHE A 114 -9.62 9.03 1.25
N ASP A 115 -8.56 8.70 0.52
CA ASP A 115 -7.24 9.27 0.74
C ASP A 115 -6.66 9.65 -0.61
N GLY A 116 -6.00 10.80 -0.64
CA GLY A 116 -5.46 11.37 -1.85
C GLY A 116 -4.14 12.03 -1.53
N ILE A 117 -3.11 11.71 -2.32
CA ILE A 117 -1.84 12.42 -2.29
C ILE A 117 -1.81 13.34 -3.48
N VAL A 118 -1.53 14.62 -3.24
CA VAL A 118 -1.47 15.63 -4.28
C VAL A 118 -0.05 16.10 -4.50
N VAL A 119 0.22 16.50 -5.74
CA VAL A 119 1.31 17.42 -6.05
C VAL A 119 0.68 18.79 -6.26
N ALA A 120 1.20 19.81 -5.61
CA ALA A 120 0.64 21.16 -5.69
C ALA A 120 1.74 22.21 -5.76
N GLN A 121 1.39 23.40 -6.24
CA GLN A 121 2.24 24.59 -6.27
C GLN A 121 1.51 25.74 -5.58
N SER A 122 2.23 26.81 -5.27
CA SER A 122 1.60 28.09 -4.91
C SER A 122 0.64 28.56 -6.01
N SER A 123 -0.49 29.15 -5.62
CA SER A 123 -1.38 29.86 -6.55
C SER A 123 -0.68 31.04 -7.23
N LYS A 124 0.39 31.57 -6.61
CA LYS A 124 1.26 32.63 -7.16
C LYS A 124 2.23 32.13 -8.22
N SER A 125 2.38 30.81 -8.39
CA SER A 125 3.30 30.24 -9.37
C SER A 125 2.86 30.58 -10.79
N THR A 126 3.77 31.08 -11.62
CA THR A 126 3.52 31.39 -13.03
C THR A 126 3.72 30.19 -13.95
N SER A 127 4.43 29.16 -13.47
CA SER A 127 4.61 27.90 -14.19
C SER A 127 3.42 26.97 -13.98
N LYS A 128 3.19 26.07 -14.95
CA LYS A 128 2.21 24.98 -14.86
C LYS A 128 2.97 23.67 -14.85
N LEU A 129 2.67 22.81 -13.88
CA LEU A 129 3.12 21.44 -13.84
C LEU A 129 1.96 20.53 -14.20
N GLU A 130 2.02 19.94 -15.39
CA GLU A 130 1.14 18.84 -15.81
C GLU A 130 2.02 17.61 -15.90
N LEU A 131 1.94 16.76 -14.87
CA LEU A 131 2.90 15.69 -14.64
C LEU A 131 2.30 14.35 -15.02
N THR A 132 3.16 13.41 -15.38
CA THR A 132 2.84 11.98 -15.35
C THR A 132 3.49 11.34 -14.13
N ARG A 133 3.04 10.14 -13.75
CA ARG A 133 3.75 9.36 -12.72
C ARG A 133 5.17 9.01 -13.15
N LYS A 134 5.40 8.76 -14.44
CA LYS A 134 6.75 8.61 -15.00
C LYS A 134 7.61 9.86 -14.78
N ASP A 135 7.06 11.05 -14.99
CA ASP A 135 7.78 12.31 -14.72
C ASP A 135 8.16 12.43 -13.24
N LEU A 136 7.23 12.09 -12.33
CA LEU A 136 7.49 12.09 -10.88
C LEU A 136 8.59 11.10 -10.50
N PHE A 137 8.55 9.88 -11.04
CA PHE A 137 9.61 8.89 -10.84
C PHE A 137 10.97 9.40 -11.33
N LEU A 138 11.04 9.87 -12.58
CA LEU A 138 12.29 10.38 -13.15
C LEU A 138 12.80 11.63 -12.42
N ALA A 139 11.92 12.49 -11.90
CA ALA A 139 12.30 13.68 -11.16
C ALA A 139 12.80 13.37 -9.74
N LEU A 140 12.16 12.43 -9.04
CA LEU A 140 12.28 12.31 -7.58
C LEU A 140 12.86 10.99 -7.07
N ALA A 141 12.98 9.95 -7.89
CA ALA A 141 13.64 8.72 -7.48
C ALA A 141 15.14 8.95 -7.26
N LYS A 142 15.75 8.23 -6.30
CA LYS A 142 17.20 8.28 -6.02
C LYS A 142 18.03 7.82 -7.21
N GLN A 143 17.54 6.80 -7.90
CA GLN A 143 18.15 6.27 -9.11
C GLN A 143 17.11 6.15 -10.22
N VAL A 144 17.55 6.38 -11.45
CA VAL A 144 16.73 6.34 -12.66
C VAL A 144 17.49 5.59 -13.76
N PRO A 145 16.82 5.10 -14.82
CA PRO A 145 17.52 4.59 -15.98
C PRO A 145 18.54 5.60 -16.51
N ASP A 146 19.70 5.12 -16.94
CA ASP A 146 20.71 5.97 -17.60
C ASP A 146 20.06 6.74 -18.77
N PRO A 147 20.01 8.08 -18.74
CA PRO A 147 19.41 8.86 -19.83
C PRO A 147 20.11 8.62 -21.18
N ALA A 148 21.38 8.23 -21.19
CA ALA A 148 22.10 7.88 -22.42
C ALA A 148 21.67 6.51 -22.98
N LYS A 149 21.17 5.61 -22.13
CA LYS A 149 20.74 4.25 -22.47
C LYS A 149 19.54 3.83 -21.62
N PRO A 150 18.34 4.42 -21.82
CA PRO A 150 17.19 4.21 -20.95
C PRO A 150 16.69 2.75 -20.95
N GLU A 151 16.94 2.02 -22.03
CA GLU A 151 16.63 0.58 -22.17
C GLU A 151 17.85 -0.33 -21.89
N GLY A 152 18.98 0.24 -21.46
CA GLY A 152 20.24 -0.47 -21.23
C GLY A 152 20.30 -1.29 -19.94
N GLY A 153 19.23 -1.26 -19.12
CA GLY A 153 19.13 -1.99 -17.86
C GLY A 153 20.01 -1.46 -16.72
N ALA A 154 20.68 -0.33 -16.93
CA ALA A 154 21.52 0.32 -15.93
C ALA A 154 20.77 1.44 -15.22
N LEU A 155 20.94 1.53 -13.91
CA LEU A 155 20.48 2.64 -13.07
C LEU A 155 21.66 3.55 -12.75
N VAL A 156 21.40 4.86 -12.76
CA VAL A 156 22.36 5.89 -12.35
C VAL A 156 21.74 6.76 -11.27
N ALA A 157 22.58 7.44 -10.48
CA ALA A 157 22.10 8.49 -9.59
C ALA A 157 21.34 9.54 -10.40
N ASN A 158 20.22 10.03 -9.85
CA ASN A 158 19.31 10.90 -10.58
C ASN A 158 20.03 12.18 -11.10
N PRO A 159 20.19 12.33 -12.43
CA PRO A 159 20.96 13.44 -12.98
C PRO A 159 20.11 14.70 -13.19
N TYR A 160 18.77 14.56 -13.22
CA TYR A 160 17.86 15.64 -13.57
C TYR A 160 17.84 16.71 -12.49
N LYS A 161 17.99 17.97 -12.90
CA LYS A 161 18.01 19.16 -12.04
C LYS A 161 16.87 20.12 -12.36
N THR A 162 16.34 20.09 -13.58
CA THR A 162 15.21 20.93 -14.01
C THR A 162 14.08 20.10 -14.58
N TRP A 163 12.83 20.57 -14.47
CA TRP A 163 11.67 19.79 -14.89
C TRP A 163 11.68 19.50 -16.41
N ASN A 164 12.15 20.45 -17.22
CA ASN A 164 12.24 20.29 -18.67
C ASN A 164 13.29 19.25 -19.12
N GLU A 165 14.25 18.87 -18.25
CA GLU A 165 15.18 17.77 -18.54
C GLU A 165 14.50 16.40 -18.37
N VAL A 166 13.50 16.31 -17.49
CA VAL A 166 12.69 15.10 -17.30
C VAL A 166 11.70 14.96 -18.45
N ASN A 167 11.00 16.04 -18.78
CA ASN A 167 10.03 16.09 -19.86
C ASN A 167 10.06 17.48 -20.52
N PRO A 168 10.39 17.60 -21.82
CA PRO A 168 10.54 18.90 -22.50
C PRO A 168 9.29 19.79 -22.50
N ALA A 169 8.10 19.25 -22.23
CA ALA A 169 6.86 20.02 -22.10
C ALA A 169 6.74 20.75 -20.73
N LEU A 170 7.57 20.38 -19.75
CA LEU A 170 7.59 20.97 -18.42
C LEU A 170 8.44 22.26 -18.38
N PRO A 171 8.21 23.14 -17.38
CA PRO A 171 8.94 24.41 -17.25
C PRO A 171 10.45 24.22 -17.06
N LYS A 172 11.24 25.20 -17.51
CA LYS A 172 12.68 25.29 -17.24
C LYS A 172 12.98 25.84 -15.85
N THR A 173 12.34 25.26 -14.84
CA THR A 173 12.54 25.57 -13.42
C THR A 173 13.27 24.43 -12.74
N LYS A 174 14.02 24.75 -11.69
CA LYS A 174 14.70 23.77 -10.85
C LYS A 174 13.66 22.81 -10.25
N ILE A 175 14.00 21.52 -10.19
CA ILE A 175 13.23 20.54 -9.43
C ILE A 175 13.45 20.82 -7.95
N GLU A 176 12.43 21.34 -7.30
CA GLU A 176 12.37 21.52 -5.85
C GLU A 176 10.98 21.12 -5.37
N VAL A 177 10.93 19.98 -4.68
CA VAL A 177 9.70 19.38 -4.17
C VAL A 177 9.78 19.33 -2.65
N LEU A 178 8.91 20.07 -2.00
CA LEU A 178 8.75 20.04 -0.55
C LEU A 178 7.85 18.86 -0.17
N GLY A 179 8.30 18.04 0.75
CA GLY A 179 7.49 16.88 1.13
C GLY A 179 7.79 16.38 2.54
N PRO A 180 6.99 15.43 3.01
CA PRO A 180 7.14 14.90 4.36
C PRO A 180 8.42 14.03 4.52
N PRO A 181 8.88 13.82 5.77
CA PRO A 181 10.09 13.04 6.07
C PRO A 181 9.88 11.53 5.84
N PRO A 182 10.94 10.70 5.89
CA PRO A 182 10.86 9.24 5.67
C PRO A 182 9.97 8.50 6.66
N THR A 183 9.66 9.12 7.79
CA THR A 183 8.81 8.61 8.87
C THR A 183 7.30 8.83 8.63
N SER A 184 6.93 9.55 7.57
CA SER A 184 5.55 9.92 7.28
C SER A 184 4.85 8.96 6.33
N GLY A 185 3.64 8.53 6.70
CA GLY A 185 2.78 7.71 5.84
C GLY A 185 2.38 8.40 4.52
N THR A 186 2.34 9.73 4.48
CA THR A 186 2.12 10.51 3.25
C THR A 186 3.25 10.29 2.24
N ARG A 187 4.51 10.19 2.73
CA ARG A 187 5.67 9.88 1.87
C ARG A 187 5.61 8.44 1.36
N ASP A 188 5.22 7.50 2.22
CA ASP A 188 5.06 6.09 1.83
C ASP A 188 3.99 5.95 0.74
N ALA A 189 2.83 6.60 0.93
CA ALA A 189 1.76 6.63 -0.06
C ALA A 189 2.22 7.28 -1.38
N PHE A 190 2.96 8.38 -1.32
CA PHE A 190 3.55 8.99 -2.51
C PHE A 190 4.51 8.04 -3.25
N ALA A 191 5.38 7.36 -2.51
CA ALA A 191 6.33 6.41 -3.10
C ALA A 191 5.63 5.21 -3.75
N GLU A 192 4.56 4.70 -3.14
CA GLU A 192 3.77 3.58 -3.66
C GLU A 192 2.89 3.98 -4.86
N LEU A 193 2.17 5.09 -4.76
CA LEU A 193 1.17 5.47 -5.76
C LEU A 193 1.79 6.20 -6.96
N ALA A 194 2.74 7.10 -6.71
CA ALA A 194 3.37 7.91 -7.75
C ALA A 194 4.67 7.30 -8.26
N LEU A 195 5.68 7.12 -7.41
CA LEU A 195 7.01 6.70 -7.87
C LEU A 195 7.01 5.26 -8.37
N GLU A 196 6.45 4.31 -7.61
CA GLU A 196 6.29 2.94 -8.09
C GLU A 196 5.39 2.89 -9.33
N GLY A 197 4.31 3.67 -9.37
CA GLY A 197 3.44 3.78 -10.55
C GLY A 197 4.20 4.16 -11.82
N GLY A 198 5.01 5.23 -11.76
CA GLY A 198 5.83 5.69 -12.88
C GLY A 198 6.98 4.75 -13.23
N CYS A 199 7.58 4.14 -12.22
CA CYS A 199 8.63 3.14 -12.38
C CYS A 199 8.14 1.91 -13.17
N GLN A 200 6.88 1.51 -12.97
CA GLN A 200 6.25 0.41 -13.71
C GLN A 200 5.96 0.71 -15.18
N GLU A 201 6.05 1.97 -15.61
CA GLU A 201 5.95 2.34 -17.03
C GLU A 201 7.23 2.03 -17.80
N ILE A 202 8.33 1.71 -17.10
CA ILE A 202 9.61 1.31 -17.71
C ILE A 202 9.61 -0.22 -17.86
N PRO A 203 9.56 -0.77 -19.10
CA PRO A 203 9.28 -2.19 -19.32
C PRO A 203 10.25 -3.14 -18.63
N TRP A 204 11.56 -2.86 -18.70
CA TRP A 204 12.58 -3.74 -18.11
C TRP A 204 12.59 -3.70 -16.58
N ILE A 205 12.26 -2.54 -15.96
CA ILE A 205 12.12 -2.44 -14.51
C ILE A 205 10.87 -3.20 -14.06
N LYS A 206 9.74 -3.00 -14.76
CA LYS A 206 8.48 -3.71 -14.50
C LYS A 206 8.68 -5.23 -14.56
N ALA A 207 9.42 -5.73 -15.55
CA ALA A 207 9.70 -7.15 -15.71
C ALA A 207 10.48 -7.73 -14.51
N LYS A 208 11.37 -6.95 -13.90
CA LYS A 208 12.18 -7.37 -12.76
C LYS A 208 11.40 -7.46 -11.44
N LYS A 209 10.23 -6.82 -11.33
CA LYS A 209 9.36 -6.92 -10.15
C LYS A 209 9.03 -8.37 -9.76
N ALA A 210 8.83 -9.24 -10.76
CA ALA A 210 8.45 -10.63 -10.55
C ALA A 210 9.60 -11.52 -10.05
N THR A 211 10.85 -11.11 -10.31
CA THR A 211 12.04 -11.90 -9.98
C THR A 211 12.80 -11.35 -8.78
N ASP A 212 12.64 -10.05 -8.46
CA ASP A 212 13.33 -9.40 -7.35
C ASP A 212 12.48 -8.23 -6.79
N GLU A 213 11.52 -8.56 -5.93
CA GLU A 213 10.61 -7.58 -5.33
C GLU A 213 11.35 -6.58 -4.40
N ALA A 214 12.38 -7.03 -3.70
CA ALA A 214 13.17 -6.19 -2.81
C ALA A 214 13.97 -5.14 -3.59
N TRP A 215 14.64 -5.55 -4.67
CA TRP A 215 15.29 -4.62 -5.60
C TRP A 215 14.28 -3.67 -6.22
N PHE A 216 13.11 -4.17 -6.62
CA PHE A 216 12.07 -3.36 -7.25
C PHE A 216 11.57 -2.27 -6.29
N LYS A 217 11.23 -2.62 -5.05
CA LYS A 217 10.82 -1.63 -4.03
C LYS A 217 11.92 -0.62 -3.75
N SER A 218 13.16 -1.09 -3.54
CA SER A 218 14.31 -0.21 -3.31
C SER A 218 14.57 0.75 -4.49
N THR A 219 14.42 0.28 -5.72
CA THR A 219 14.62 1.10 -6.93
C THR A 219 13.48 2.10 -7.13
N CYS A 220 12.24 1.62 -7.03
CA CYS A 220 11.07 2.38 -7.46
C CYS A 220 10.48 3.29 -6.37
N MET A 221 10.78 3.05 -5.10
CA MET A 221 10.18 3.79 -3.97
C MET A 221 11.19 4.66 -3.21
N THR A 222 12.49 4.55 -3.49
CA THR A 222 13.49 5.38 -2.80
C THR A 222 13.56 6.77 -3.41
N VAL A 223 13.21 7.78 -2.61
CA VAL A 223 13.30 9.20 -2.97
C VAL A 223 14.75 9.68 -2.91
N ARG A 224 15.14 10.59 -3.81
CA ARG A 224 16.46 11.24 -3.82
C ARG A 224 16.66 12.18 -2.63
N GLU A 225 17.89 12.32 -2.19
CA GLU A 225 18.29 13.12 -1.00
C GLU A 225 19.30 14.23 -1.36
N ASP A 226 19.44 14.56 -2.64
CA ASP A 226 20.42 15.54 -3.14
C ASP A 226 19.87 16.98 -3.22
N GLY A 227 18.80 17.26 -2.46
CA GLY A 227 18.19 18.59 -2.33
C GLY A 227 17.11 18.92 -3.37
N ALA A 228 16.78 18.01 -4.30
CA ALA A 228 15.61 18.17 -5.16
C ALA A 228 14.29 17.82 -4.46
N TYR A 229 14.33 16.86 -3.52
CA TYR A 229 13.26 16.63 -2.55
C TYR A 229 13.72 17.18 -1.19
N VAL A 230 12.95 18.10 -0.62
CA VAL A 230 13.29 18.81 0.62
C VAL A 230 12.26 18.45 1.68
N GLU A 231 12.74 17.84 2.75
CA GLU A 231 11.90 17.42 3.86
C GLU A 231 11.40 18.63 4.66
N ALA A 232 10.08 18.74 4.83
CA ALA A 232 9.44 19.90 5.42
C ALA A 232 8.90 19.66 6.85
N GLY A 233 9.15 18.48 7.41
CA GLY A 233 8.66 18.05 8.73
C GLY A 233 7.35 17.26 8.66
N GLU A 234 6.91 16.71 9.78
CA GLU A 234 5.72 15.84 9.88
C GLU A 234 4.39 16.58 9.72
N ASN A 235 4.39 17.91 9.85
CA ASN A 235 3.18 18.72 9.72
C ASN A 235 3.08 19.26 8.29
N ASP A 236 2.19 18.68 7.49
CA ASP A 236 1.96 19.07 6.10
C ASP A 236 1.57 20.56 5.93
N ASN A 237 1.02 21.22 6.97
CA ASN A 237 0.79 22.68 6.92
C ASN A 237 2.09 23.47 6.73
N LEU A 238 3.24 22.94 7.17
CA LEU A 238 4.53 23.57 6.93
C LEU A 238 4.89 23.55 5.44
N ILE A 239 4.48 22.52 4.71
CA ILE A 239 4.64 22.46 3.25
C ILE A 239 3.79 23.55 2.61
N VAL A 240 2.52 23.67 3.00
CA VAL A 240 1.61 24.72 2.50
C VAL A 240 2.21 26.12 2.69
N GLN A 241 2.68 26.42 3.90
CA GLN A 241 3.28 27.73 4.22
C GLN A 241 4.55 28.00 3.40
N LYS A 242 5.42 26.99 3.25
CA LYS A 242 6.65 27.13 2.46
C LYS A 242 6.37 27.29 0.98
N LEU A 243 5.35 26.63 0.43
CA LEU A 243 4.91 26.84 -0.96
C LEU A 243 4.41 28.25 -1.18
N GLU A 244 3.66 28.83 -0.23
CA GLU A 244 3.21 30.21 -0.35
C GLU A 244 4.39 31.20 -0.44
N ALA A 245 5.48 30.91 0.28
CA ALA A 245 6.71 31.70 0.27
C ALA A 245 7.63 31.42 -0.93
N ASN A 246 7.54 30.22 -1.54
CA ASN A 246 8.34 29.80 -2.69
C ASN A 246 7.44 29.37 -3.87
N PRO A 247 7.03 30.31 -4.74
CA PRO A 247 6.17 30.01 -5.88
C PRO A 247 6.77 29.09 -6.95
N ASP A 248 8.09 28.86 -6.93
CA ASP A 248 8.78 28.01 -7.90
C ASP A 248 8.82 26.54 -7.48
N ALA A 249 8.60 26.24 -6.19
CA ALA A 249 8.56 24.88 -5.68
C ALA A 249 7.21 24.19 -5.94
N ALA A 250 7.26 22.86 -5.95
CA ALA A 250 6.09 22.00 -5.81
C ALA A 250 6.10 21.36 -4.42
N GLY A 251 4.96 20.83 -3.98
CA GLY A 251 4.86 20.11 -2.72
C GLY A 251 4.01 18.86 -2.83
N VAL A 252 4.30 17.89 -1.96
CA VAL A 252 3.61 16.60 -1.86
C VAL A 252 2.99 16.49 -0.48
N PHE A 253 1.67 16.35 -0.40
CA PHE A 253 0.94 16.23 0.85
C PHE A 253 -0.47 15.65 0.61
N GLY A 254 -1.21 15.41 1.69
CA GLY A 254 -2.59 14.92 1.62
C GLY A 254 -3.56 15.92 0.98
N TYR A 255 -4.51 15.42 0.18
CA TYR A 255 -5.52 16.21 -0.55
C TYR A 255 -6.29 17.20 0.35
N SER A 256 -6.57 16.82 1.59
CA SER A 256 -7.28 17.68 2.54
C SER A 256 -6.60 19.04 2.75
N TYR A 257 -5.27 19.10 2.73
CA TYR A 257 -4.52 20.35 2.88
C TYR A 257 -4.64 21.24 1.64
N LEU A 258 -4.75 20.65 0.45
CA LEU A 258 -5.06 21.42 -0.77
C LEU A 258 -6.47 22.00 -0.68
N ALA A 259 -7.46 21.16 -0.37
CA ALA A 259 -8.87 21.58 -0.30
C ALA A 259 -9.11 22.69 0.74
N LEU A 260 -8.33 22.71 1.84
CA LEU A 260 -8.41 23.75 2.86
C LEU A 260 -7.67 25.06 2.50
N ASN A 261 -6.88 25.08 1.43
CA ASN A 261 -6.00 26.20 1.07
C ASN A 261 -6.05 26.50 -0.44
N GLU A 262 -7.19 26.31 -1.10
CA GLU A 262 -7.37 26.55 -2.55
C GLU A 262 -7.16 28.01 -2.97
N ASP A 263 -7.27 28.95 -2.03
CA ASP A 263 -6.92 30.36 -2.24
C ASP A 263 -5.41 30.58 -2.42
N LYS A 264 -4.59 29.71 -1.81
CA LYS A 264 -3.13 29.81 -1.74
C LYS A 264 -2.41 28.82 -2.62
N LEU A 265 -3.06 27.73 -2.99
CA LEU A 265 -2.47 26.60 -3.67
C LEU A 265 -3.26 26.24 -4.92
N LYS A 266 -2.56 25.64 -5.89
CA LYS A 266 -3.15 25.02 -7.06
C LYS A 266 -2.55 23.63 -7.23
N ALA A 267 -3.38 22.65 -7.58
CA ALA A 267 -2.90 21.31 -7.90
C ALA A 267 -2.08 21.30 -9.19
N ALA A 268 -1.07 20.42 -9.23
CA ALA A 268 -0.45 19.95 -10.45
C ALA A 268 -1.20 18.66 -10.88
N PRO A 269 -1.88 18.64 -12.03
CA PRO A 269 -2.51 17.43 -12.53
C PRO A 269 -1.49 16.30 -12.71
N VAL A 270 -1.89 15.08 -12.38
CA VAL A 270 -1.08 13.86 -12.56
C VAL A 270 -1.81 12.91 -13.51
N ASP A 271 -1.12 12.44 -14.54
CA ASP A 271 -1.69 11.59 -15.61
C ASP A 271 -2.94 12.25 -16.27
N GLY A 272 -2.93 13.59 -16.39
CA GLY A 272 -4.04 14.37 -16.94
C GLY A 272 -5.25 14.51 -16.01
N GLN A 273 -5.17 14.04 -14.77
CA GLN A 273 -6.25 14.13 -13.79
C GLN A 273 -5.97 15.19 -12.74
N ALA A 274 -6.95 16.07 -12.51
CA ALA A 274 -6.93 16.97 -11.37
C ALA A 274 -7.39 16.23 -10.11
N PRO A 275 -6.81 16.51 -8.93
CA PRO A 275 -7.31 15.94 -7.69
C PRO A 275 -8.63 16.63 -7.32
N THR A 276 -9.74 15.91 -7.46
CA THR A 276 -11.06 16.32 -6.95
C THR A 276 -11.55 15.27 -5.96
N TYR A 277 -12.56 15.61 -5.17
CA TYR A 277 -13.14 14.67 -4.21
C TYR A 277 -13.71 13.42 -4.88
N GLU A 278 -14.23 13.54 -6.10
CA GLU A 278 -14.78 12.42 -6.88
C GLU A 278 -13.69 11.56 -7.54
N ALA A 279 -12.49 12.12 -7.72
CA ALA A 279 -11.36 11.46 -8.36
C ALA A 279 -10.46 10.69 -7.37
N ILE A 280 -10.70 10.81 -6.05
CA ILE A 280 -10.04 10.09 -4.96
C ILE A 280 -10.97 9.05 -4.34
#